data_AF-A0A7S0CDR3-F1
#
_entry.id   AF-A0A7S0CDR3-F1
#
_cell.length_a   1.000
_cell.length_b   1.000
_cell.length_c   1.000
_cell.angle_alpha   90.00
_cell.angle_beta   90.00
_cell.angle_gamma   90.00
#
_symmetry.space_group_name_H-M   'P 1'
#
loop_
_entity.id
_entity.type
_entity.pdbx_description
1 polymer ?
#
loop_
_entity_poly.entity_id
_entity_poly.type
_entity_poly.pdbx_seq_one_letter_code
_entity_poly.pdbx_strand_id
1 'polypeptide(L)'
;MKMFMPVKVEESGVITWNVNEGAALSANELIAFVELDNPDSVATATVHEGDMEVDGWGSESTSDNKLSPHILLRQSVEVLHGAISGFSVDIDDVKNQRWMMPFVQFRIQNRFPAEIIGDKLAEYARIIADPAERATFTTLTTPLKDAAAPYVGGKSRRFAGSQRAISSYLHLLREWIAAESWFCDGISYADAVDNLRKTNKEDYETVLKICRAHELVKSTSDLAKILIRAIGDDFKGQTTLYKEHISLSAVEPCLSEIASMKGDSVYALRYRSAS
;
A
#
# COMPACT_ATOMS: atom_id res chain seq x y z
N MET A 1 -25.22 27.12 10.78
CA MET A 1 -25.05 28.56 11.07
C MET A 1 -26.37 29.28 10.82
N LYS A 2 -26.80 30.22 11.68
CA LYS A 2 -28.04 31.01 11.49
C LYS A 2 -27.69 32.42 11.02
N MET A 3 -27.12 32.51 9.82
CA MET A 3 -26.61 33.76 9.26
C MET A 3 -27.16 33.94 7.84
N PHE A 4 -27.33 35.18 7.42
CA PHE A 4 -27.63 35.51 6.03
C PHE A 4 -26.36 35.46 5.20
N MET A 5 -26.45 34.90 3.99
CA MET A 5 -25.34 34.83 3.03
C MET A 5 -25.82 35.40 1.69
N PRO A 6 -25.31 36.55 1.23
CA PRO A 6 -25.66 37.09 -0.07
C PRO A 6 -24.95 36.29 -1.18
N VAL A 7 -25.73 35.77 -2.13
CA VAL A 7 -25.19 35.17 -3.36
C VAL A 7 -24.92 36.29 -4.35
N LYS A 8 -23.71 36.33 -4.91
CA LYS A 8 -23.29 37.30 -5.92
C LYS A 8 -23.16 36.62 -7.26
N VAL A 9 -23.58 37.30 -8.31
CA VAL A 9 -23.39 36.91 -9.70
C VAL A 9 -22.41 37.92 -10.31
N GLU A 10 -21.40 37.44 -11.02
CA GLU A 10 -20.39 38.31 -11.65
C GLU A 10 -20.88 38.89 -12.99
N GLU A 11 -21.81 38.21 -13.63
CA GLU A 11 -22.37 38.57 -14.93
C GLU A 11 -23.69 39.34 -14.83
N SER A 12 -23.93 40.23 -15.80
CA SER A 12 -25.17 41.01 -15.91
C SER A 12 -26.17 40.36 -16.87
N GLY A 13 -27.43 40.35 -16.48
CA GLY A 13 -28.47 39.71 -17.28
C GLY A 13 -29.84 39.62 -16.59
N VAL A 14 -30.79 38.97 -17.25
CA VAL A 14 -32.16 38.74 -16.75
C VAL A 14 -32.23 37.41 -16.01
N ILE A 15 -32.69 37.45 -14.76
CA ILE A 15 -32.73 36.28 -13.87
C ILE A 15 -34.08 35.56 -13.99
N THR A 16 -34.04 34.24 -14.22
CA THR A 16 -35.19 33.33 -14.11
C THR A 16 -34.96 32.36 -12.96
N TRP A 17 -35.80 32.43 -11.94
CA TRP A 17 -35.67 31.61 -10.73
C TRP A 17 -36.07 30.15 -10.99
N ASN A 18 -35.20 29.22 -10.57
CA ASN A 18 -35.45 27.78 -10.66
C ASN A 18 -35.91 27.20 -9.32
N VAL A 19 -35.42 27.77 -8.21
CA VAL A 19 -35.71 27.31 -6.85
C VAL A 19 -36.69 28.27 -6.16
N ASN A 20 -37.66 27.71 -5.46
CA ASN A 20 -38.64 28.49 -4.68
C ASN A 20 -38.04 29.02 -3.38
N GLU A 21 -38.54 30.17 -2.94
CA GLU A 21 -38.15 30.76 -1.65
C GLU A 21 -38.42 29.81 -0.49
N GLY A 22 -37.47 29.69 0.43
CA GLY A 22 -37.57 28.83 1.61
C GLY A 22 -37.18 27.36 1.38
N ALA A 23 -36.82 26.96 0.16
CA ALA A 23 -36.25 25.65 -0.10
C ALA A 23 -34.87 25.47 0.55
N ALA A 24 -34.56 24.24 0.96
CA ALA A 24 -33.21 23.89 1.42
C ALA A 24 -32.27 23.79 0.21
N LEU A 25 -31.11 24.45 0.31
CA LEU A 25 -30.10 24.46 -0.76
C LEU A 25 -28.91 23.55 -0.42
N SER A 26 -28.40 22.84 -1.42
CA SER A 26 -27.19 22.03 -1.38
C SER A 26 -26.00 22.76 -2.05
N ALA A 27 -24.78 22.32 -1.76
CA ALA A 27 -23.60 22.84 -2.45
C ALA A 27 -23.71 22.56 -3.96
N ASN A 28 -23.36 23.55 -4.79
CA ASN A 28 -23.45 23.52 -6.25
C ASN A 28 -24.87 23.32 -6.82
N GLU A 29 -25.92 23.61 -6.05
CA GLU A 29 -27.29 23.56 -6.55
C GLU A 29 -27.62 24.76 -7.46
N LEU A 30 -28.36 24.51 -8.53
CA LEU A 30 -28.76 25.53 -9.50
C LEU A 30 -29.96 26.33 -9.00
N ILE A 31 -29.71 27.55 -8.53
CA ILE A 31 -30.70 28.43 -7.92
C ILE A 31 -31.53 29.18 -8.98
N ALA A 32 -30.88 29.67 -10.03
CA ALA A 32 -31.49 30.47 -11.08
C ALA A 32 -30.69 30.37 -12.39
N PHE A 33 -31.36 30.67 -13.50
CA PHE A 33 -30.74 30.92 -14.79
C PHE A 33 -30.59 32.42 -15.00
N VAL A 34 -29.51 32.83 -15.66
CA VAL A 34 -29.27 34.23 -16.04
C VAL A 34 -29.13 34.28 -17.56
N GLU A 35 -30.02 35.00 -18.22
CA GLU A 35 -29.88 35.35 -19.63
C GLU A 35 -28.91 36.53 -19.73
N LEU A 36 -27.71 36.28 -20.26
CA LEU A 36 -26.64 37.27 -20.35
C LEU A 36 -26.99 38.40 -21.34
N ASP A 37 -26.70 39.64 -20.94
CA ASP A 37 -26.90 40.81 -21.82
C ASP A 37 -25.98 40.77 -23.05
N ASN A 38 -24.80 40.17 -22.92
CA ASN A 38 -23.82 40.01 -24.01
C ASN A 38 -23.38 38.53 -24.11
N PRO A 39 -24.05 37.70 -24.91
CA PRO A 39 -23.68 36.29 -25.06
C PRO A 39 -22.35 36.10 -25.80
N ASP A 40 -21.89 37.09 -26.57
CA ASP A 40 -20.67 36.98 -27.39
C ASP A 40 -19.38 37.09 -26.55
N SER A 41 -19.46 37.60 -25.31
CA SER A 41 -18.30 37.67 -24.40
C SER A 41 -18.03 36.36 -23.65
N VAL A 42 -18.83 35.32 -23.88
CA VAL A 42 -18.64 34.01 -23.23
C VAL A 42 -17.42 33.32 -23.82
N ALA A 43 -16.35 33.21 -23.04
CA ALA A 43 -15.19 32.42 -23.40
C ALA A 43 -15.52 30.92 -23.34
N THR A 44 -15.49 30.25 -24.49
CA THR A 44 -15.71 28.81 -24.56
C THR A 44 -14.40 28.05 -24.36
N ALA A 45 -14.39 27.12 -23.40
CA ALA A 45 -13.29 26.19 -23.24
C ALA A 45 -13.46 25.03 -24.23
N THR A 46 -12.39 24.69 -24.96
CA THR A 46 -12.35 23.47 -25.79
C THR A 46 -11.92 22.29 -24.94
N VAL A 47 -12.66 21.18 -25.01
CA VAL A 47 -12.25 19.93 -24.36
C VAL A 47 -10.95 19.46 -24.99
N HIS A 48 -9.99 19.05 -24.16
CA HIS A 48 -8.79 18.41 -24.65
C HIS A 48 -9.13 17.00 -25.14
N GLU A 49 -9.00 16.77 -26.44
CA GLU A 49 -9.15 15.46 -27.06
C GLU A 49 -7.75 14.91 -27.36
N GLY A 50 -7.26 14.06 -26.46
CA GLY A 50 -5.94 13.45 -26.55
C GLY A 50 -5.61 12.64 -25.32
N ASP A 51 -4.75 11.63 -25.49
CA ASP A 51 -4.15 10.93 -24.36
C ASP A 51 -2.93 11.70 -23.87
N MET A 52 -2.65 11.63 -22.56
CA MET A 52 -1.40 12.17 -22.01
C MET A 52 -0.23 11.26 -22.40
N GLU A 53 0.25 11.39 -23.64
CA GLU A 53 1.51 10.82 -24.09
C GLU A 53 2.68 11.64 -23.51
N VAL A 54 2.97 11.43 -22.22
CA VAL A 54 4.16 12.00 -21.58
C VAL A 54 5.26 10.94 -21.58
N ASP A 55 6.33 11.19 -22.33
CA ASP A 55 7.51 10.32 -22.35
C ASP A 55 8.03 10.08 -20.93
N GLY A 56 7.95 8.82 -20.47
CA GLY A 56 8.39 8.40 -19.14
C GLY A 56 7.33 8.49 -18.02
N TRP A 57 6.13 9.01 -18.29
CA TRP A 57 5.01 8.97 -17.34
C TRP A 57 4.16 7.73 -17.60
N GLY A 58 4.12 6.79 -16.67
CA GLY A 58 3.36 5.55 -16.85
C GLY A 58 3.86 4.63 -17.98
N SER A 59 4.93 5.00 -18.70
CA SER A 59 5.67 4.09 -19.55
C SER A 59 6.33 3.04 -18.65
N GLU A 60 5.60 1.96 -18.39
CA GLU A 60 6.21 0.65 -18.42
C GLU A 60 6.98 0.63 -19.74
N SER A 61 8.30 0.83 -19.64
CA SER A 61 9.22 0.84 -20.75
C SER A 61 8.90 -0.35 -21.64
N THR A 62 8.11 -0.12 -22.68
CA THR A 62 7.60 -1.11 -23.62
C THR A 62 8.65 -1.37 -24.70
N SER A 63 9.93 -1.21 -24.33
CA SER A 63 10.98 -2.00 -24.92
C SER A 63 10.82 -3.42 -24.39
N ASP A 64 10.96 -4.43 -25.24
CA ASP A 64 11.07 -5.87 -24.95
C ASP A 64 12.04 -6.29 -23.82
N ASN A 65 12.63 -5.34 -23.08
CA ASN A 65 13.26 -5.57 -21.80
C ASN A 65 12.23 -6.05 -20.78
N LYS A 66 12.05 -7.37 -20.72
CA LYS A 66 11.55 -8.08 -19.54
C LYS A 66 12.16 -7.42 -18.31
N LEU A 67 11.37 -6.63 -17.59
CA LEU A 67 11.76 -6.04 -16.31
C LEU A 67 12.39 -7.15 -15.47
N SER A 68 13.56 -6.86 -14.91
CA SER A 68 14.25 -7.86 -14.12
C SER A 68 13.33 -8.30 -12.96
N PRO A 69 13.25 -9.62 -12.65
CA PRO A 69 12.39 -10.18 -11.60
C PRO A 69 12.34 -9.37 -10.30
N HIS A 70 13.50 -8.89 -9.86
CA HIS A 70 13.66 -8.17 -8.61
C HIS A 70 13.12 -6.73 -8.69
N ILE A 71 13.12 -6.11 -9.87
CA ILE A 71 12.51 -4.79 -10.10
C ILE A 71 11.00 -4.94 -10.08
N LEU A 72 10.46 -5.96 -10.74
CA LEU A 72 9.03 -6.25 -10.74
C LEU A 72 8.51 -6.54 -9.32
N LEU A 73 9.23 -7.34 -8.54
CA LEU A 73 8.90 -7.58 -7.13
C LEU A 73 8.97 -6.30 -6.29
N ARG A 74 9.97 -5.43 -6.54
CA ARG A 74 10.09 -4.17 -5.82
C ARG A 74 8.91 -3.25 -6.12
N GLN A 75 8.56 -3.10 -7.39
CA GLN A 75 7.44 -2.28 -7.83
C GLN A 75 6.11 -2.81 -7.28
N SER A 76 5.88 -4.13 -7.29
CA SER A 76 4.66 -4.71 -6.71
C SER A 76 4.55 -4.43 -5.21
N VAL A 77 5.64 -4.61 -4.46
CA VAL A 77 5.66 -4.34 -3.01
C VAL A 77 5.44 -2.85 -2.73
N GLU A 78 5.97 -1.95 -3.55
CA GLU A 78 5.78 -0.51 -3.41
C GLU A 78 4.34 -0.08 -3.68
N VAL A 79 3.70 -0.64 -4.71
CA VAL A 79 2.27 -0.41 -4.98
C VAL A 79 1.40 -0.94 -3.83
N LEU A 80 1.70 -2.14 -3.33
CA LEU A 80 0.98 -2.70 -2.17
C LEU A 80 1.17 -1.88 -0.90
N HIS A 81 2.38 -1.36 -0.67
CA HIS A 81 2.66 -0.43 0.43
C HIS A 81 1.83 0.85 0.28
N GLY A 82 1.82 1.45 -0.91
CA GLY A 82 0.97 2.61 -1.20
C GLY A 82 -0.51 2.34 -0.91
N ALA A 83 -1.03 1.20 -1.36
CA ALA A 83 -2.41 0.82 -1.10
C ALA A 83 -2.71 0.72 0.40
N ILE A 84 -1.84 0.07 1.18
CA ILE A 84 -2.01 -0.08 2.65
C ILE A 84 -1.86 1.27 3.37
N SER A 85 -0.97 2.16 2.92
CA SER A 85 -0.80 3.50 3.48
C SER A 85 -1.96 4.47 3.16
N GLY A 86 -3.03 4.00 2.52
CA GLY A 86 -4.24 4.79 2.23
C GLY A 86 -4.20 5.55 0.90
N PHE A 87 -3.37 5.14 -0.06
CA PHE A 87 -3.45 5.65 -1.43
C PHE A 87 -4.45 4.83 -2.24
N SER A 88 -5.30 5.50 -3.02
CA SER A 88 -6.28 4.84 -3.89
C SER A 88 -5.56 4.04 -4.97
N VAL A 89 -5.73 2.72 -4.94
CA VAL A 89 -5.25 1.81 -5.97
C VAL A 89 -6.46 1.06 -6.51
N ASP A 90 -6.53 0.92 -7.83
CA ASP A 90 -7.54 0.05 -8.44
C ASP A 90 -7.21 -1.40 -8.08
N ILE A 91 -8.05 -2.00 -7.24
CA ILE A 91 -7.89 -3.38 -6.80
C ILE A 91 -8.00 -4.34 -7.99
N ASP A 92 -8.81 -4.01 -8.99
CA ASP A 92 -8.98 -4.86 -10.15
C ASP A 92 -7.73 -4.83 -11.03
N ASP A 93 -6.99 -3.72 -11.08
CA ASP A 93 -5.63 -3.72 -11.62
C ASP A 93 -4.70 -4.61 -10.79
N VAL A 94 -4.73 -4.56 -9.46
CA VAL A 94 -3.91 -5.44 -8.60
C VAL A 94 -4.23 -6.92 -8.81
N LYS A 95 -5.50 -7.29 -9.03
CA LYS A 95 -5.94 -8.67 -9.29
C LYS A 95 -5.66 -9.13 -10.73
N ASN A 96 -5.88 -8.26 -11.72
CA ASN A 96 -5.76 -8.57 -13.14
C ASN A 96 -4.31 -8.48 -13.64
N GLN A 97 -3.49 -7.65 -13.00
CA GLN A 97 -2.09 -7.51 -13.34
C GLN A 97 -1.21 -8.57 -12.67
N ARG A 98 -0.11 -8.83 -13.37
CA ARG A 98 1.00 -9.74 -13.12
C ARG A 98 1.76 -9.51 -11.80
N TRP A 99 1.26 -8.69 -10.87
CA TRP A 99 1.93 -8.32 -9.62
C TRP A 99 1.87 -9.41 -8.53
N MET A 100 0.88 -10.30 -8.61
CA MET A 100 0.88 -11.56 -7.85
C MET A 100 1.67 -12.69 -8.55
N MET A 101 2.08 -12.49 -9.81
CA MET A 101 2.86 -13.45 -10.62
C MET A 101 4.40 -13.41 -10.47
N PRO A 102 5.07 -12.72 -9.50
CA PRO A 102 6.47 -13.00 -9.24
C PRO A 102 6.67 -14.43 -8.73
N PHE A 103 5.65 -15.02 -8.10
CA PHE A 103 5.72 -16.36 -7.52
C PHE A 103 5.56 -17.46 -8.58
N VAL A 104 4.63 -17.34 -9.52
CA VAL A 104 4.20 -18.49 -10.34
C VAL A 104 5.17 -18.86 -11.47
N GLN A 105 6.03 -17.94 -11.93
CA GLN A 105 6.86 -18.19 -13.13
C GLN A 105 8.35 -17.88 -12.98
N PHE A 106 8.89 -17.68 -11.77
CA PHE A 106 10.34 -17.57 -11.62
C PHE A 106 11.00 -18.94 -11.35
N ARG A 107 11.11 -19.75 -12.41
CA ARG A 107 12.16 -20.79 -12.50
C ARG A 107 13.52 -20.09 -12.59
N ILE A 108 14.00 -19.54 -11.48
CA ILE A 108 15.39 -19.11 -11.41
C ILE A 108 16.23 -20.39 -11.35
N GLN A 109 16.76 -20.80 -12.51
CA GLN A 109 17.73 -21.91 -12.58
C GLN A 109 19.04 -21.58 -11.85
N ASN A 110 19.29 -20.31 -11.49
CA ASN A 110 20.50 -19.83 -10.82
C ASN A 110 20.21 -19.20 -9.44
N ARG A 111 20.34 -19.97 -8.35
CA ARG A 111 20.20 -19.51 -6.96
C ARG A 111 21.15 -18.32 -6.70
N PHE A 112 20.63 -17.22 -6.17
CA PHE A 112 21.49 -16.12 -5.69
C PHE A 112 22.35 -16.64 -4.51
N PRO A 113 23.69 -16.55 -4.58
CA PRO A 113 24.58 -17.16 -3.59
C PRO A 113 24.71 -16.32 -2.32
N ALA A 114 23.59 -16.03 -1.65
CA ALA A 114 23.54 -15.18 -0.45
C ALA A 114 24.40 -15.71 0.70
N GLU A 115 24.41 -17.03 0.91
CA GLU A 115 25.23 -17.71 1.93
C GLU A 115 26.72 -17.48 1.68
N ILE A 116 27.18 -17.68 0.43
CA ILE A 116 28.59 -17.51 0.04
C ILE A 116 29.03 -16.06 0.22
N ILE A 117 28.17 -15.10 -0.14
CA ILE A 117 28.45 -13.67 0.02
C ILE A 117 28.60 -13.34 1.52
N GLY A 118 27.68 -13.81 2.36
CA GLY A 118 27.74 -13.60 3.81
C GLY A 118 29.00 -14.21 4.43
N ASP A 119 29.35 -15.44 4.04
CA ASP A 119 30.52 -16.15 4.54
C ASP A 119 31.82 -15.48 4.13
N LYS A 120 31.93 -15.04 2.86
CA LYS A 120 33.12 -14.33 2.36
C LYS A 120 33.30 -12.97 3.01
N LEU A 121 32.22 -12.20 3.21
CA LEU A 121 32.29 -10.93 3.93
C LEU A 121 32.72 -11.13 5.39
N ALA A 122 32.21 -12.17 6.05
CA ALA A 122 32.63 -12.52 7.40
C ALA A 122 34.08 -13.00 7.47
N GLU A 123 34.56 -13.72 6.46
CA GLU A 123 35.96 -14.14 6.32
C GLU A 123 36.90 -12.93 6.17
N TYR A 124 36.61 -12.02 5.24
CA TYR A 124 37.41 -10.80 5.06
C TYR A 124 37.40 -9.89 6.29
N ALA A 125 36.26 -9.75 6.97
CA ALA A 125 36.17 -9.00 8.22
C ALA A 125 37.04 -9.57 9.36
N ARG A 126 37.35 -10.89 9.32
CA ARG A 126 38.25 -11.54 10.29
C ARG A 126 39.73 -11.39 9.93
N ILE A 127 40.05 -11.23 8.64
CA ILE A 127 41.42 -11.06 8.16
C ILE A 127 41.97 -9.66 8.51
N ILE A 128 41.10 -8.65 8.59
CA ILE A 128 41.48 -7.28 8.96
C ILE A 128 41.91 -7.25 10.45
N ALA A 129 43.19 -6.96 10.68
CA ALA A 129 43.79 -6.92 12.02
C ALA A 129 43.41 -5.65 12.80
N ASP A 130 43.28 -4.51 12.12
CA ASP A 130 42.96 -3.23 12.76
C ASP A 130 41.46 -3.13 13.12
N PRO A 131 41.11 -2.89 14.39
CA PRO A 131 39.71 -2.76 14.81
C PRO A 131 38.96 -1.60 14.17
N ALA A 132 39.63 -0.48 13.85
CA ALA A 132 38.99 0.69 13.25
C ALA A 132 38.66 0.43 11.77
N GLU A 133 39.62 -0.08 10.98
CA GLU A 133 39.38 -0.51 9.60
C GLU A 133 38.31 -1.61 9.51
N ARG A 134 38.28 -2.53 10.48
CA ARG A 134 37.25 -3.56 10.56
C ARG A 134 35.86 -2.95 10.78
N ALA A 135 35.74 -1.96 11.66
CA ALA A 135 34.47 -1.26 11.89
C ALA A 135 34.02 -0.55 10.61
N THR A 136 34.91 0.18 9.94
CA THR A 136 34.60 0.84 8.66
C THR A 136 34.19 -0.15 7.58
N PHE A 137 34.89 -1.28 7.44
CA PHE A 137 34.54 -2.35 6.50
C PHE A 137 33.15 -2.93 6.79
N THR A 138 32.82 -3.17 8.07
CA THR A 138 31.48 -3.65 8.42
C THR A 138 30.42 -2.64 8.04
N THR A 139 30.60 -1.35 8.33
CA THR A 139 29.64 -0.30 7.97
C THR A 139 29.44 -0.21 6.45
N LEU A 140 30.51 -0.32 5.66
CA LEU A 140 30.43 -0.27 4.19
C LEU A 140 29.77 -1.51 3.59
N THR A 141 29.88 -2.67 4.25
CA THR A 141 29.34 -3.95 3.75
C THR A 141 27.97 -4.29 4.33
N THR A 142 27.50 -3.59 5.37
CA THR A 142 26.14 -3.73 5.96
C THR A 142 25.04 -3.68 4.91
N PRO A 143 24.97 -2.70 3.97
CA PRO A 143 23.89 -2.64 2.99
C PRO A 143 23.83 -3.87 2.08
N LEU A 144 24.99 -4.43 1.72
CA LEU A 144 25.09 -5.65 0.91
C LEU A 144 24.64 -6.88 1.71
N LYS A 145 25.04 -6.95 2.99
CA LYS A 145 24.62 -8.02 3.91
C LYS A 145 23.11 -8.01 4.13
N ASP A 146 22.53 -6.83 4.34
CA ASP A 146 21.09 -6.64 4.53
C ASP A 146 20.31 -6.95 3.25
N ALA A 147 20.85 -6.59 2.08
CA ALA A 147 20.25 -6.96 0.80
C ALA A 147 20.30 -8.48 0.53
N ALA A 148 21.34 -9.18 1.01
CA ALA A 148 21.51 -10.62 0.84
C ALA A 148 20.75 -11.46 1.88
N ALA A 149 20.51 -10.93 3.09
CA ALA A 149 19.89 -11.67 4.20
C ALA A 149 18.52 -12.30 3.87
N PRO A 150 17.59 -11.64 3.15
CA PRO A 150 16.30 -12.22 2.78
C PRO A 150 16.39 -13.40 1.80
N TYR A 151 17.57 -13.67 1.21
CA TYR A 151 17.78 -14.74 0.24
C TYR A 151 18.47 -15.98 0.83
N VAL A 152 18.85 -15.94 2.12
CA VAL A 152 19.59 -17.03 2.79
C VAL A 152 18.70 -18.26 3.05
N GLY A 153 17.46 -18.09 3.52
CA GLY A 153 16.59 -19.19 3.99
C GLY A 153 15.71 -19.85 2.93
N GLY A 154 15.84 -19.51 1.65
CA GLY A 154 15.09 -20.12 0.55
C GLY A 154 15.65 -21.49 0.12
N LYS A 155 15.51 -22.53 0.95
CA LYS A 155 15.92 -23.91 0.60
C LYS A 155 14.94 -24.61 -0.36
N SER A 156 13.75 -24.05 -0.59
CA SER A 156 12.75 -24.61 -1.51
C SER A 156 13.18 -24.41 -2.97
N ARG A 157 13.55 -25.50 -3.65
CA ARG A 157 14.03 -25.57 -5.06
C ARG A 157 13.12 -24.90 -6.10
N ARG A 158 11.88 -24.54 -5.76
CA ARG A 158 10.90 -23.96 -6.70
C ARG A 158 10.81 -22.43 -6.67
N PHE A 159 11.21 -21.76 -5.58
CA PHE A 159 11.03 -20.31 -5.44
C PHE A 159 12.23 -19.66 -4.69
N ALA A 160 13.33 -19.41 -5.40
CA ALA A 160 14.44 -18.65 -4.84
C ALA A 160 14.01 -17.19 -4.60
N GLY A 161 14.06 -16.71 -3.36
CA GLY A 161 13.62 -15.36 -2.98
C GLY A 161 12.19 -15.25 -2.41
N SER A 162 11.47 -16.37 -2.24
CA SER A 162 10.15 -16.38 -1.59
C SER A 162 10.18 -15.82 -0.16
N GLN A 163 11.28 -16.03 0.57
CA GLN A 163 11.44 -15.47 1.91
C GLN A 163 11.38 -13.94 1.92
N ARG A 164 11.99 -13.27 0.94
CA ARG A 164 11.93 -11.80 0.83
C ARG A 164 10.49 -11.35 0.65
N ALA A 165 9.78 -11.93 -0.31
CA ALA A 165 8.40 -11.57 -0.59
C ALA A 165 7.46 -11.85 0.60
N ILE A 166 7.60 -13.01 1.27
CA ILE A 166 6.84 -13.32 2.49
C ILE A 166 7.17 -12.33 3.60
N SER A 167 8.46 -12.00 3.81
CA SER A 167 8.84 -10.99 4.83
C SER A 167 8.26 -9.61 4.53
N SER A 168 8.20 -9.22 3.26
CA SER A 168 7.58 -7.96 2.83
C SER A 168 6.07 -8.00 3.06
N TYR A 169 5.38 -9.08 2.73
CA TYR A 169 3.93 -9.20 2.99
C TYR A 169 3.61 -9.22 4.48
N LEU A 170 4.43 -9.89 5.31
CA LEU A 170 4.27 -9.86 6.76
C LEU A 170 4.52 -8.45 7.32
N HIS A 171 5.50 -7.73 6.81
CA HIS A 171 5.74 -6.35 7.22
C HIS A 171 4.54 -5.46 6.89
N LEU A 172 4.00 -5.59 5.68
CA LEU A 172 2.79 -4.88 5.24
C LEU A 172 1.56 -5.21 6.10
N LEU A 173 1.35 -6.49 6.43
CA LEU A 173 0.26 -6.89 7.33
C LEU A 173 0.45 -6.31 8.73
N ARG A 174 1.68 -6.25 9.26
CA ARG A 174 1.97 -5.64 10.56
C ARG A 174 1.75 -4.13 10.55
N GLU A 175 2.11 -3.45 9.48
CA GLU A 175 1.86 -2.03 9.31
C GLU A 175 0.37 -1.72 9.27
N TRP A 176 -0.38 -2.51 8.50
CA TRP A 176 -1.84 -2.44 8.47
C TRP A 176 -2.44 -2.67 9.86
N ILE A 177 -1.98 -3.70 10.58
CA ILE A 177 -2.44 -4.00 11.94
C ILE A 177 -2.16 -2.84 12.90
N ALA A 178 -0.94 -2.29 12.85
CA ALA A 178 -0.55 -1.18 13.70
C ALA A 178 -1.42 0.06 13.47
N ALA A 179 -1.77 0.35 12.21
CA ALA A 179 -2.69 1.44 11.89
C ALA A 179 -4.11 1.17 12.41
N GLU A 180 -4.68 -0.01 12.16
CA GLU A 180 -6.06 -0.33 12.50
C GLU A 180 -6.28 -0.61 13.99
N SER A 181 -5.24 -1.01 14.73
CA SER A 181 -5.30 -1.25 16.18
C SER A 181 -5.80 -0.03 16.98
N TRP A 182 -5.54 1.19 16.49
CA TRP A 182 -6.01 2.43 17.12
C TRP A 182 -7.52 2.64 17.05
N PHE A 183 -8.17 2.00 16.08
CA PHE A 183 -9.60 2.12 15.80
C PHE A 183 -10.38 0.84 16.16
N CYS A 184 -9.71 -0.15 16.75
CA CYS A 184 -10.33 -1.37 17.24
C CYS A 184 -11.12 -1.14 18.55
N ASP A 185 -11.83 -2.17 18.99
CA ASP A 185 -12.58 -2.23 20.26
C ASP A 185 -13.79 -1.28 20.38
N GLY A 186 -14.30 -0.80 19.24
CA GLY A 186 -15.50 0.04 19.20
C GLY A 186 -15.30 1.46 19.73
N ILE A 187 -14.05 1.93 19.78
CA ILE A 187 -13.71 3.31 20.10
C ILE A 187 -14.27 4.24 19.00
N SER A 188 -14.83 5.38 19.40
CA SER A 188 -15.28 6.40 18.45
C SER A 188 -14.08 6.95 17.67
N TYR A 189 -14.25 7.21 16.36
CA TYR A 189 -13.20 7.78 15.52
C TYR A 189 -12.58 9.05 16.12
N ALA A 190 -13.41 9.94 16.69
CA ALA A 190 -12.92 11.16 17.32
C ALA A 190 -11.99 10.89 18.52
N ASP A 191 -12.36 9.93 19.37
CA ASP A 191 -11.58 9.56 20.55
C ASP A 191 -10.27 8.86 20.16
N ALA A 192 -10.30 8.02 19.12
CA ALA A 192 -9.11 7.36 18.58
C ALA A 192 -8.10 8.39 18.03
N VAL A 193 -8.57 9.37 17.26
CA VAL A 193 -7.73 10.46 16.73
C VAL A 193 -7.16 11.33 17.85
N ASP A 194 -7.94 11.62 18.90
CA ASP A 194 -7.45 12.39 20.04
C ASP A 194 -6.39 11.61 20.84
N ASN A 195 -6.52 10.30 20.97
CA ASN A 195 -5.50 9.45 21.60
C ASN A 195 -4.22 9.38 20.76
N LEU A 196 -4.35 9.29 19.42
CA LEU A 196 -3.23 9.38 18.49
C LEU A 196 -2.48 10.71 18.63
N ARG A 197 -3.22 11.83 18.67
CA ARG A 197 -2.64 13.18 18.87
C ARG A 197 -1.93 13.34 20.21
N LYS A 198 -2.47 12.73 21.28
CA LYS A 198 -1.84 12.75 22.61
C LYS A 198 -0.54 11.93 22.65
N THR A 199 -0.49 10.84 21.90
CA THR A 199 0.68 9.94 21.83
C THR A 199 1.78 10.54 20.95
N ASN A 200 1.41 11.13 19.81
CA ASN A 200 2.33 11.70 18.82
C ASN A 200 2.24 13.24 18.81
N LYS A 201 2.68 13.88 19.89
CA LYS A 201 2.55 15.34 20.05
C LYS A 201 3.37 16.16 19.05
N GLU A 202 4.52 15.65 18.65
CA GLU A 202 5.47 16.33 17.77
C GLU A 202 5.40 15.83 16.31
N ASP A 203 4.70 14.71 16.07
CA ASP A 203 4.65 14.05 14.77
C ASP A 203 3.20 13.93 14.27
N TYR A 204 2.72 15.03 13.68
CA TYR A 204 1.40 15.07 13.06
C TYR A 204 1.33 14.33 11.72
N GLU A 205 2.47 14.07 11.09
CA GLU A 205 2.53 13.38 9.81
C GLU A 205 2.12 11.91 9.98
N THR A 206 2.60 11.25 11.04
CA THR A 206 2.18 9.88 11.36
C THR A 206 0.70 9.79 11.71
N VAL A 207 0.15 10.77 12.45
CA VAL A 207 -1.29 10.84 12.74
C VAL A 207 -2.09 10.90 11.45
N LEU A 208 -1.69 11.75 10.50
CA LEU A 208 -2.37 11.89 9.21
C LEU A 208 -2.26 10.62 8.38
N LYS A 209 -1.09 9.97 8.33
CA LYS A 209 -0.88 8.70 7.63
C LYS A 209 -1.81 7.60 8.16
N ILE A 210 -1.93 7.49 9.48
CA ILE A 210 -2.80 6.49 10.14
C ILE A 210 -4.28 6.79 9.84
N CYS A 211 -4.71 8.05 9.94
CA CYS A 211 -6.10 8.43 9.63
C CYS A 211 -6.45 8.15 8.16
N ARG A 212 -5.53 8.46 7.23
CA ARG A 212 -5.71 8.20 5.81
C ARG A 212 -5.77 6.69 5.51
N ALA A 213 -4.90 5.89 6.13
CA ALA A 213 -4.93 4.44 5.97
C ALA A 213 -6.29 3.86 6.43
N HIS A 214 -6.80 4.34 7.56
CA HIS A 214 -8.09 3.91 8.12
C HIS A 214 -9.29 4.29 7.23
N GLU A 215 -9.25 5.45 6.55
CA GLU A 215 -10.33 5.86 5.63
C GLU A 215 -10.60 4.82 4.52
N LEU A 216 -9.56 4.10 4.10
CA LEU A 216 -9.63 3.06 3.07
C LEU A 216 -9.71 1.63 3.64
N VAL A 217 -10.08 1.45 4.91
CA VAL A 217 -10.15 0.13 5.59
C VAL A 217 -10.90 -0.94 4.80
N LYS A 218 -11.96 -0.56 4.06
CA LYS A 218 -12.73 -1.48 3.21
C LYS A 218 -11.86 -2.08 2.09
N SER A 219 -11.11 -1.24 1.39
CA SER A 219 -10.21 -1.64 0.31
C SER A 219 -9.00 -2.40 0.86
N THR A 220 -8.36 -1.87 1.91
CA THR A 220 -7.16 -2.46 2.50
C THR A 220 -7.42 -3.81 3.18
N SER A 221 -8.61 -4.01 3.76
CA SER A 221 -9.01 -5.31 4.33
C SER A 221 -9.19 -6.40 3.28
N ASP A 222 -9.66 -6.07 2.07
CA ASP A 222 -9.75 -7.01 0.96
C ASP A 222 -8.36 -7.36 0.42
N LEU A 223 -7.46 -6.39 0.35
CA LEU A 223 -6.05 -6.61 0.04
C LEU A 223 -5.39 -7.50 1.11
N ALA A 224 -5.63 -7.27 2.39
CA ALA A 224 -5.14 -8.12 3.48
C ALA A 224 -5.63 -9.57 3.34
N LYS A 225 -6.90 -9.78 2.96
CA LYS A 225 -7.43 -11.13 2.65
C LYS A 225 -6.71 -11.77 1.46
N ILE A 226 -6.41 -11.01 0.41
CA ILE A 226 -5.66 -11.49 -0.75
C ILE A 226 -4.24 -11.91 -0.34
N LEU A 227 -3.55 -11.09 0.48
CA LEU A 227 -2.23 -11.42 1.01
C LEU A 227 -2.25 -12.69 1.87
N ILE A 228 -3.23 -12.82 2.78
CA ILE A 228 -3.39 -14.02 3.62
C ILE A 228 -3.65 -15.26 2.76
N ARG A 229 -4.47 -15.15 1.71
CA ARG A 229 -4.70 -16.26 0.75
C ARG A 229 -3.43 -16.62 -0.01
N ALA A 230 -2.71 -15.64 -0.52
CA ALA A 230 -1.45 -15.86 -1.23
C ALA A 230 -0.43 -16.60 -0.35
N ILE A 231 -0.31 -16.18 0.91
CA ILE A 231 0.53 -16.86 1.91
C ILE A 231 0.00 -18.30 2.16
N GLY A 232 -1.31 -18.48 2.34
CA GLY A 232 -1.92 -19.77 2.62
C GLY A 232 -1.84 -20.80 1.48
N ASP A 233 -1.95 -20.36 0.23
CA ASP A 233 -1.85 -21.23 -0.95
C ASP A 233 -0.41 -21.73 -1.17
N ASP A 234 0.60 -20.91 -0.87
CA ASP A 234 2.01 -21.31 -0.86
C ASP A 234 2.29 -22.41 0.19
N PHE A 235 1.54 -22.44 1.31
CA PHE A 235 1.70 -23.43 2.38
C PHE A 235 0.99 -24.76 2.08
N LYS A 236 -0.17 -24.76 1.43
CA LYS A 236 -0.94 -26.00 1.12
C LYS A 236 -0.20 -26.95 0.18
N GLY A 237 0.75 -26.46 -0.62
CA GLY A 237 1.55 -27.27 -1.53
C GLY A 237 2.80 -27.95 -0.93
N GLN A 238 3.17 -27.67 0.32
CA GLN A 238 4.50 -28.04 0.87
C GLN A 238 4.47 -28.34 2.38
N THR A 239 3.80 -29.42 2.79
CA THR A 239 3.76 -29.87 4.19
C THR A 239 5.09 -30.45 4.72
N THR A 240 6.09 -30.69 3.87
CA THR A 240 7.32 -31.44 4.25
C THR A 240 8.64 -30.65 4.18
N LEU A 241 8.66 -29.42 3.65
CA LEU A 241 9.91 -28.69 3.34
C LEU A 241 10.14 -27.40 4.13
N TYR A 242 9.13 -26.87 4.82
CA TYR A 242 9.22 -25.59 5.56
C TYR A 242 9.70 -25.72 7.01
N LYS A 243 10.21 -26.89 7.41
CA LYS A 243 10.56 -27.15 8.81
C LYS A 243 11.76 -26.36 9.35
N GLU A 244 12.51 -25.63 8.51
CA GLU A 244 13.79 -25.09 8.98
C GLU A 244 13.98 -23.57 8.98
N HIS A 245 13.39 -22.72 8.13
CA HIS A 245 13.82 -21.29 8.14
C HIS A 245 12.81 -20.17 7.81
N ILE A 246 11.55 -20.47 7.45
CA ILE A 246 10.46 -19.47 7.56
C ILE A 246 9.51 -20.04 8.58
N SER A 247 9.73 -19.69 9.84
CA SER A 247 8.94 -20.24 10.92
C SER A 247 7.49 -19.79 10.74
N LEU A 248 6.58 -20.74 10.57
CA LEU A 248 5.13 -20.55 10.78
C LEU A 248 4.84 -19.73 12.06
N SER A 249 5.73 -19.85 13.06
CA SER A 249 5.73 -19.04 14.28
C SER A 249 5.82 -17.52 14.09
N ALA A 250 6.26 -17.01 12.94
CA ALA A 250 6.31 -15.58 12.65
C ALA A 250 5.00 -15.04 12.04
N VAL A 251 4.21 -15.94 11.44
CA VAL A 251 2.93 -15.65 10.78
C VAL A 251 1.77 -15.81 11.78
N GLU A 252 1.84 -16.83 12.64
CA GLU A 252 0.88 -17.09 13.72
C GLU A 252 0.52 -15.86 14.57
N PRO A 253 1.47 -15.07 15.12
CA PRO A 253 1.13 -13.90 15.91
C PRO A 253 0.37 -12.83 15.11
N CYS A 254 0.73 -12.61 13.84
CA CYS A 254 0.02 -11.67 12.98
C CYS A 254 -1.43 -12.12 12.74
N LEU A 255 -1.64 -13.41 12.45
CA LEU A 255 -2.98 -13.94 12.20
C LEU A 255 -3.83 -13.95 13.48
N SER A 256 -3.23 -14.25 14.64
CA SER A 256 -3.91 -14.15 15.93
C SER A 256 -4.33 -12.71 16.25
N GLU A 257 -3.46 -11.74 15.97
CA GLU A 257 -3.74 -10.32 16.18
C GLU A 257 -4.88 -9.84 15.27
N ILE A 258 -4.86 -10.19 13.98
CA ILE A 258 -5.96 -9.89 13.05
C ILE A 258 -7.27 -10.56 13.52
N ALA A 259 -7.21 -11.81 13.97
CA ALA A 259 -8.40 -12.52 14.47
C ALA A 259 -8.96 -11.91 15.77
N SER A 260 -8.13 -11.19 16.53
CA SER A 260 -8.54 -10.50 17.75
C SER A 260 -9.17 -9.13 17.51
N MET A 261 -9.00 -8.55 16.31
CA MET A 261 -9.57 -7.26 15.95
C MET A 261 -11.10 -7.29 15.94
N LYS A 262 -11.72 -6.35 16.64
CA LYS A 262 -13.17 -6.19 16.78
C LYS A 262 -13.53 -4.71 16.67
N GLY A 263 -14.79 -4.42 16.38
CA GLY A 263 -15.31 -3.03 16.38
C GLY A 263 -16.01 -2.65 15.07
N ASP A 264 -15.50 -3.11 13.92
CA ASP A 264 -16.13 -2.93 12.61
C ASP A 264 -16.45 -4.29 11.96
N SER A 265 -17.60 -4.36 11.29
CA SER A 265 -18.01 -5.45 10.40
C SER A 265 -16.97 -5.77 9.31
N VAL A 266 -16.13 -4.80 8.95
CA VAL A 266 -15.05 -4.95 7.96
C VAL A 266 -13.94 -5.88 8.46
N TYR A 267 -13.65 -5.88 9.77
CA TYR A 267 -12.64 -6.76 10.39
C TYR A 267 -13.14 -8.19 10.60
N ALA A 268 -14.46 -8.41 10.52
CA ALA A 268 -15.01 -9.75 10.59
C ALA A 268 -14.61 -10.52 9.33
N LEU A 269 -13.49 -11.25 9.43
CA LEU A 269 -13.10 -12.29 8.49
C LEU A 269 -14.19 -13.36 8.51
N ARG A 270 -15.24 -13.18 7.71
CA ARG A 270 -16.18 -14.25 7.40
C ARG A 270 -15.42 -15.29 6.59
N TYR A 271 -14.81 -16.23 7.30
CA TYR A 271 -14.36 -17.48 6.74
C TYR A 271 -15.64 -18.18 6.23
N ARG A 272 -15.97 -18.02 4.95
CA ARG A 272 -16.90 -18.94 4.29
C ARG A 272 -16.21 -20.29 4.35
N SER A 273 -16.61 -21.13 5.29
CA SER A 273 -16.35 -22.55 5.22
C SER A 273 -16.89 -23.00 3.86
N ALA A 274 -15.98 -23.40 2.97
CA ALA A 274 -16.36 -24.05 1.74
C ALA A 274 -17.15 -25.31 2.12
N SER A 275 -18.44 -25.30 1.78
CA SER A 275 -19.25 -26.49 1.52
C SER A 275 -18.91 -27.03 0.14
#